data_AF-A0A2P5HF51-F1
#
_entry.id   AF-A0A2P5HF51-F1
#
_cell.length_a   1.000
_cell.length_b   1.000
_cell.length_c   1.000
_cell.angle_alpha   90.00
_cell.angle_beta   90.00
_cell.angle_gamma   90.00
#
_symmetry.space_group_name_H-M   'P 1'
#
loop_
_entity.id
_entity.type
_entity.pdbx_description
1 polymer ?
#
loop_
_entity_poly.entity_id
_entity_poly.type
_entity_poly.pdbx_seq_one_letter_code
_entity_poly.pdbx_strand_id
1 'polypeptide(L)'
;MNHAKVLGLAKTWLAKCKCVPEQRFKNEGYKYPTRLVNLAGLKKHGTIDTKNWKYHEDVGLNELGNTLVNLINKDSPGWPKSDDDMEDKEYVTLSHKWGGTDKPTRLTKGTENAYREGVPLRELPRTFQDAIHFALRVSSKVHYI
;
A
#
# COMPACT_ATOMS: atom_id res chain seq x y z
N MET A 1 4.98 -5.90 -17.39
CA MET A 1 4.75 -7.16 -16.65
C MET A 1 3.28 -7.22 -16.20
N ASN A 2 2.52 -8.25 -16.60
CA ASN A 2 1.07 -8.40 -16.31
C ASN A 2 0.80 -8.65 -14.80
N HIS A 3 -0.26 -8.06 -14.23
CA HIS A 3 -0.73 -8.25 -12.84
C HIS A 3 -0.76 -9.71 -12.39
N ALA A 4 -1.25 -10.63 -13.24
CA ALA A 4 -1.29 -12.05 -12.91
C ALA A 4 0.11 -12.62 -12.58
N LYS A 5 1.16 -12.08 -13.23
CA LYS A 5 2.55 -12.44 -12.94
C LYS A 5 3.04 -11.83 -11.62
N VAL A 6 2.67 -10.59 -11.30
CA VAL A 6 3.05 -9.91 -10.04
C VAL A 6 2.38 -10.59 -8.85
N LEU A 7 1.08 -10.86 -8.93
CA LEU A 7 0.34 -11.58 -7.90
C LEU A 7 0.86 -13.02 -7.73
N GLY A 8 1.13 -13.72 -8.85
CA GLY A 8 1.73 -15.06 -8.81
C GLY A 8 3.11 -15.08 -8.14
N LEU A 9 3.94 -14.07 -8.42
CA LEU A 9 5.25 -13.91 -7.77
C LEU A 9 5.09 -13.64 -6.28
N ALA A 10 4.19 -12.73 -5.88
CA ALA A 10 3.90 -12.42 -4.48
C ALA A 10 3.45 -13.67 -3.71
N LYS A 11 2.51 -14.45 -4.28
CA LYS A 11 2.07 -15.73 -3.70
C LYS A 11 3.22 -16.73 -3.55
N THR A 12 4.12 -16.78 -4.54
CA THR A 12 5.31 -17.65 -4.49
C THR A 12 6.26 -17.23 -3.37
N TRP A 13 6.45 -15.92 -3.15
CA TRP A 13 7.27 -15.42 -2.04
C TRP A 13 6.64 -15.73 -0.69
N LEU A 14 5.33 -15.51 -0.54
CA LEU A 14 4.59 -15.82 0.67
C LEU A 14 4.66 -17.31 1.02
N ALA A 15 4.47 -18.20 0.04
CA ALA A 15 4.56 -19.65 0.24
C ALA A 15 5.95 -20.12 0.69
N LYS A 16 7.01 -19.36 0.37
CA LYS A 16 8.39 -19.65 0.79
C LYS A 16 8.76 -18.96 2.10
N CYS A 17 7.93 -18.06 2.60
CA CYS A 17 8.26 -17.30 3.79
C CYS A 17 8.02 -18.09 5.07
N LYS A 18 9.04 -18.18 5.93
CA LYS A 18 8.91 -18.68 7.31
C LYS A 18 8.43 -17.59 8.29
N CYS A 19 8.17 -16.40 7.78
CA CYS A 19 7.96 -15.19 8.56
C CYS A 19 6.56 -15.07 9.19
N VAL A 20 5.59 -15.87 8.73
CA VAL A 20 4.22 -15.82 9.26
C VAL A 20 3.72 -17.22 9.56
N PRO A 21 3.55 -17.61 10.84
CA PRO A 21 2.93 -18.87 11.18
C PRO A 21 1.46 -18.84 10.77
N GLU A 22 1.01 -19.86 10.05
CA GLU A 22 -0.36 -20.02 9.55
C GLU A 22 -1.43 -19.90 10.66
N GLN A 23 -1.05 -20.20 11.90
CA GLN A 23 -1.91 -20.13 13.09
C GLN A 23 -2.18 -18.71 13.60
N ARG A 24 -1.36 -17.71 13.22
CA ARG A 24 -1.52 -16.32 13.71
C ARG A 24 -2.79 -15.63 13.20
N PHE A 25 -3.34 -16.12 12.08
CA PHE A 25 -4.54 -15.58 11.45
C PHE A 25 -5.84 -16.28 11.87
N LYS A 26 -5.75 -17.45 12.53
CA LYS A 26 -6.94 -18.24 12.91
C LYS A 26 -7.47 -17.90 14.29
N ASN A 27 -6.62 -17.39 15.20
CA ASN A 27 -6.95 -17.29 16.62
C ASN A 27 -7.07 -15.86 17.16
N GLU A 28 -6.63 -14.87 16.40
CA GLU A 28 -6.76 -13.45 16.77
C GLU A 28 -7.62 -12.82 15.69
N GLY A 29 -8.88 -12.46 16.02
CA GLY A 29 -9.77 -11.77 15.09
C GLY A 29 -9.01 -10.63 14.40
N TYR A 30 -9.07 -10.60 13.06
CA TYR A 30 -8.23 -9.73 12.23
C TYR A 30 -8.28 -8.28 12.72
N LYS A 31 -7.24 -7.85 13.45
CA LYS A 31 -7.08 -6.43 13.81
C LYS A 31 -6.48 -5.73 12.62
N TYR A 32 -7.35 -5.13 11.82
CA TYR A 32 -6.95 -4.20 10.78
C TYR A 32 -5.99 -3.14 11.36
N PRO A 33 -4.91 -2.77 10.66
CA PRO A 33 -4.03 -1.69 11.10
C PRO A 33 -4.85 -0.45 11.45
N THR A 34 -4.46 0.31 12.48
CA THR A 34 -5.21 1.51 12.90
C THR A 34 -4.95 2.73 12.03
N ARG A 35 -3.93 2.64 11.17
CA ARG A 35 -3.43 3.68 10.30
C ARG A 35 -2.92 3.07 9.01
N LEU A 36 -3.23 3.70 7.89
CA LEU A 36 -2.90 3.22 6.56
C LEU A 36 -2.52 4.38 5.65
N VAL A 37 -1.71 4.10 4.63
CA VAL A 37 -1.48 5.04 3.53
C VAL A 37 -2.54 4.80 2.46
N ASN A 38 -3.30 5.84 2.14
CA ASN A 38 -4.34 5.80 1.14
C ASN A 38 -3.77 6.00 -0.28
N LEU A 39 -4.09 5.07 -1.18
CA LEU A 39 -3.61 5.06 -2.56
C LEU A 39 -4.61 5.64 -3.58
N ALA A 40 -5.77 6.12 -3.13
CA ALA A 40 -6.84 6.57 -4.02
C ALA A 40 -6.41 7.68 -4.99
N GLY A 41 -5.53 8.60 -4.56
CA GLY A 41 -4.99 9.66 -5.43
C GLY A 41 -4.21 9.11 -6.63
N LEU A 42 -3.46 8.04 -6.43
CA LEU A 42 -2.61 7.42 -7.45
C LEU A 42 -3.43 6.62 -8.48
N LYS A 43 -4.55 6.04 -8.06
CA LYS A 43 -5.45 5.31 -8.99
C LYS A 43 -6.19 6.23 -9.95
N LYS A 44 -6.43 7.49 -9.58
CA LYS A 44 -7.14 8.48 -10.42
C LYS A 44 -6.31 8.99 -11.58
N HIS A 45 -4.98 8.95 -11.47
CA HIS A 45 -4.06 9.59 -12.42
C HIS A 45 -3.80 8.77 -13.70
N GLY A 46 -4.64 7.77 -14.01
CA GLY A 46 -4.56 7.02 -15.28
C GLY A 46 -3.39 6.05 -15.41
N THR A 47 -2.56 5.88 -14.36
CA THR A 47 -1.42 4.95 -14.31
C THR A 47 -1.81 3.48 -14.48
N ILE A 48 -3.09 3.22 -14.23
CA ILE A 48 -3.72 1.93 -14.30
C ILE A 48 -4.93 2.11 -15.22
N ASP A 49 -4.88 1.50 -16.41
CA ASP A 49 -6.08 1.34 -17.21
C ASP A 49 -7.05 0.47 -16.39
N THR A 50 -8.06 1.05 -15.78
CA THR A 50 -9.01 0.32 -14.92
C THR A 50 -9.90 -0.64 -15.71
N LYS A 51 -9.98 -0.48 -17.04
CA LYS A 51 -10.78 -1.34 -17.93
C LYS A 51 -9.96 -2.54 -18.44
N ASN A 52 -8.68 -2.36 -18.77
CA ASN A 52 -7.82 -3.44 -19.30
C ASN A 52 -6.65 -3.86 -18.39
N TRP A 53 -6.56 -3.25 -17.20
CA TRP A 53 -5.53 -3.46 -16.17
C TRP A 53 -4.09 -3.54 -16.72
N LYS A 54 -3.80 -2.69 -17.71
CA LYS A 54 -2.44 -2.47 -18.19
C LYS A 54 -1.82 -1.41 -17.32
N TYR A 55 -0.84 -1.83 -16.51
CA TYR A 55 0.10 -0.92 -15.91
C TYR A 55 0.98 -0.38 -17.04
N HIS A 56 0.94 0.92 -17.30
CA HIS A 56 1.87 1.54 -18.23
C HIS A 56 3.24 1.53 -17.55
N GLU A 57 4.14 0.64 -17.98
CA GLU A 57 5.52 0.59 -17.46
C GLU A 57 6.25 1.93 -17.65
N ASP A 58 5.78 2.78 -18.57
CA ASP A 58 6.34 4.09 -18.90
C ASP A 58 5.91 5.21 -17.94
N VAL A 59 4.88 5.02 -17.10
CA VAL A 59 4.47 6.00 -16.07
C VAL A 59 5.39 5.83 -14.87
N GLY A 60 6.59 6.39 -14.99
CA GLY A 60 7.63 6.32 -13.96
C GLY A 60 7.24 7.10 -12.69
N LEU A 61 8.01 6.88 -11.62
CA LEU A 61 7.98 7.66 -10.37
C LEU A 61 7.94 9.18 -10.59
N ASN A 62 8.47 9.65 -11.72
CA ASN A 62 8.49 11.07 -12.09
C ASN A 62 7.09 11.63 -12.38
N GLU A 63 6.21 10.85 -13.00
CA GLU A 63 4.84 11.31 -13.32
C GLU A 63 3.93 11.20 -12.08
N LEU A 64 4.10 10.14 -11.28
CA LEU A 64 3.36 9.95 -10.03
C LEU A 64 3.90 10.77 -8.85
N GLY A 65 5.11 11.29 -8.96
CA GLY A 65 5.87 11.86 -7.85
C GLY A 65 5.17 13.03 -7.16
N ASN A 66 4.38 13.80 -7.91
CA ASN A 66 3.62 14.94 -7.40
C ASN A 66 2.24 14.55 -6.84
N THR A 67 1.81 13.31 -7.02
CA THR A 67 0.52 12.86 -6.48
C THR A 67 0.64 12.72 -4.97
N LEU A 68 -0.31 13.31 -4.27
CA LEU A 68 -0.38 13.22 -2.81
C LEU A 68 -0.87 11.85 -2.38
N VAL A 69 -0.15 11.27 -1.44
CA VAL A 69 -0.60 10.13 -0.63
C VAL A 69 -0.74 10.60 0.81
N ASN A 70 -1.74 10.07 1.51
CA ASN A 70 -2.06 10.54 2.84
C ASN A 70 -2.31 9.40 3.82
N LEU A 71 -1.99 9.66 5.08
CA LEU A 71 -2.27 8.80 6.21
C LEU A 71 -3.75 8.92 6.58
N ILE A 72 -4.44 7.79 6.61
CA ILE A 72 -5.82 7.69 7.09
C ILE A 72 -5.89 6.84 8.35
N ASN A 73 -6.89 7.12 9.17
CA ASN A 73 -7.27 6.35 10.36
C ASN A 73 -8.80 6.24 10.45
N LYS A 74 -9.31 5.61 11.51
CA LYS A 74 -10.75 5.42 11.77
C LYS A 74 -11.61 6.69 11.65
N ASP A 75 -11.03 7.84 11.97
CA ASP A 75 -11.74 9.14 11.95
C ASP A 75 -11.61 9.86 10.60
N SER A 76 -10.82 9.31 9.67
CA SER A 76 -10.51 9.95 8.40
C SER A 76 -11.62 9.71 7.36
N PRO A 77 -11.92 10.70 6.51
CA PRO A 77 -12.73 10.49 5.32
C PRO A 77 -12.10 9.42 4.42
N GLY A 78 -12.84 8.36 4.10
CA GLY A 78 -12.36 7.24 3.27
C GLY A 78 -11.85 6.02 4.04
N TRP A 79 -11.90 6.04 5.38
CA TRP A 79 -11.80 4.83 6.18
C TRP A 79 -12.99 3.89 5.91
N PRO A 80 -12.79 2.56 5.78
CA PRO A 80 -13.89 1.61 5.66
C PRO A 80 -14.83 1.69 6.87
N LYS A 81 -16.14 1.90 6.66
CA LYS A 81 -17.10 2.13 7.76
C LYS A 81 -17.74 0.84 8.26
N SER A 82 -17.61 -0.25 7.52
CA SER A 82 -18.12 -1.58 7.84
C SER A 82 -17.14 -2.67 7.38
N ASP A 83 -17.38 -3.90 7.83
CA ASP A 83 -16.66 -5.08 7.34
C ASP A 83 -16.94 -5.31 5.84
N ASP A 84 -18.16 -5.04 5.38
CA ASP A 84 -18.51 -5.10 3.94
C ASP A 84 -17.71 -4.08 3.11
N ASP A 85 -17.53 -2.85 3.62
CA ASP A 85 -16.67 -1.84 2.99
C ASP A 85 -15.18 -2.25 2.97
N MET A 86 -14.78 -3.16 3.87
CA MET A 86 -13.43 -3.73 3.92
C MET A 86 -13.25 -4.89 2.94
N GLU A 87 -14.26 -5.72 2.70
CA GLU A 87 -14.16 -6.83 1.73
C GLU A 87 -13.85 -6.35 0.31
N ASP A 88 -14.32 -5.15 -0.04
CA ASP A 88 -14.03 -4.52 -1.33
C ASP A 88 -12.72 -3.73 -1.38
N LYS A 89 -12.06 -3.51 -0.22
CA LYS A 89 -10.84 -2.72 -0.11
C LYS A 89 -9.74 -3.45 0.64
N GLU A 90 -8.89 -4.09 -0.14
CA GLU A 90 -7.71 -4.78 0.34
C GLU A 90 -6.61 -3.79 0.78
N TYR A 91 -5.82 -4.21 1.75
CA TYR A 91 -4.57 -3.57 2.11
C TYR A 91 -3.42 -4.56 1.92
N VAL A 92 -2.23 -4.06 1.60
CA VAL A 92 -1.03 -4.88 1.48
C VAL A 92 0.04 -4.31 2.38
N THR A 93 0.58 -5.14 3.26
CA THR A 93 1.70 -4.74 4.12
C THR A 93 2.96 -5.47 3.68
N LEU A 94 4.07 -4.73 3.57
CA LEU A 94 5.40 -5.30 3.31
C LEU A 94 6.18 -5.29 4.63
N SER A 95 6.01 -6.34 5.43
CA SER A 95 6.58 -6.46 6.79
C SER A 95 8.04 -6.94 6.85
N HIS A 96 8.77 -6.92 5.73
CA HIS A 96 10.15 -7.37 5.68
C HIS A 96 11.14 -6.26 6.08
N LYS A 97 12.31 -6.61 6.62
CA LYS A 97 13.39 -5.62 6.85
C LYS A 97 13.92 -5.16 5.49
N TRP A 98 13.59 -3.94 5.09
CA TRP A 98 14.13 -3.31 3.88
C TRP A 98 15.56 -2.81 4.13
N GLY A 99 16.52 -3.75 4.13
CA GLY A 99 17.94 -3.47 4.38
C GLY A 99 18.30 -3.20 5.85
N GLY A 100 19.56 -2.86 6.09
CA GLY A 100 20.09 -2.44 7.39
C GLY A 100 20.17 -0.92 7.46
N THR A 101 19.04 -0.23 7.53
CA THR A 101 19.02 1.23 7.70
C THR A 101 18.96 1.59 9.18
N ASP A 102 19.91 2.41 9.63
CA ASP A 102 20.04 2.80 11.04
C ASP A 102 18.89 3.70 11.53
N LYS A 103 18.12 4.31 10.60
CA LYS A 103 17.03 5.24 10.89
C LYS A 103 15.85 5.04 9.94
N PRO A 104 14.95 4.07 10.19
CA PRO A 104 13.73 3.93 9.39
C PRO A 104 12.86 5.18 9.55
N THR A 105 12.13 5.55 8.50
CA THR A 105 11.09 6.58 8.59
C THR A 105 10.03 6.15 9.59
N ARG A 106 9.78 7.03 10.57
CA ARG A 106 8.87 6.78 11.66
C ARG A 106 7.75 7.80 11.63
N LEU A 107 6.54 7.31 11.79
CA LEU A 107 5.41 8.17 12.14
C LEU A 107 5.61 8.67 13.56
N THR A 108 5.74 9.99 13.72
CA THR A 108 5.81 10.65 15.03
C THR A 108 4.59 11.54 15.23
N LYS A 109 4.30 11.95 16.47
CA LYS A 109 3.22 12.91 16.74
C LYS A 109 3.43 14.24 15.99
N GLY A 110 4.68 14.68 15.84
CA GLY A 110 5.01 15.92 15.13
C GLY A 110 4.82 15.84 13.61
N THR A 111 4.88 14.64 13.04
CA THR A 111 4.74 14.42 11.58
C THR A 111 3.35 13.86 11.21
N GLU A 112 2.53 13.48 12.18
CA GLU A 112 1.24 12.81 11.91
C GLU A 112 0.27 13.70 11.14
N ASN A 113 0.12 14.96 11.53
CA ASN A 113 -0.79 15.88 10.85
C ASN A 113 -0.35 16.15 9.41
N ALA A 114 0.95 16.37 9.18
CA ALA A 114 1.50 16.57 7.84
C ALA A 114 1.22 15.36 6.93
N TYR A 115 1.39 14.14 7.43
CA TYR A 115 1.06 12.94 6.65
C TYR A 115 -0.44 12.78 6.40
N ARG A 116 -1.32 13.28 7.28
CA ARG A 116 -2.78 13.26 7.06
C ARG A 116 -3.23 14.28 6.01
N GLU A 117 -2.61 15.46 5.99
CA GLU A 117 -2.82 16.49 4.97
C GLU A 117 -2.38 16.02 3.59
N GLY A 118 -1.36 15.16 3.56
CA GLY A 118 -0.88 14.48 2.36
C GLY A 118 0.51 14.96 1.98
N VAL A 119 1.30 14.01 1.49
CA VAL A 119 2.69 14.24 1.07
C VAL A 119 2.85 13.77 -0.38
N PRO A 120 3.59 14.49 -1.23
CA PRO A 120 3.93 14.01 -2.56
C PRO A 120 4.66 12.67 -2.49
N LEU A 121 4.28 11.71 -3.33
CA LEU A 121 4.91 10.38 -3.37
C LEU A 121 6.45 10.46 -3.46
N ARG A 122 6.99 11.41 -4.23
CA ARG A 122 8.44 11.59 -4.41
C ARG A 122 9.18 11.99 -3.14
N GLU A 123 8.48 12.56 -2.17
CA GLU A 123 9.05 13.00 -0.89
C GLU A 123 9.08 11.87 0.15
N LEU A 124 8.39 10.76 -0.11
CA LEU A 124 8.51 9.57 0.71
C LEU A 124 9.87 8.88 0.49
N PRO A 125 10.38 8.12 1.47
CA PRO A 125 11.56 7.30 1.28
C PRO A 125 11.38 6.33 0.11
N ARG A 126 12.48 6.01 -0.58
CA ARG A 126 12.45 5.11 -1.74
C ARG A 126 11.78 3.76 -1.45
N THR A 127 11.96 3.21 -0.26
CA THR A 127 11.30 1.98 0.18
C THR A 127 9.78 2.08 0.19
N PHE A 128 9.23 3.21 0.63
CA PHE A 128 7.79 3.47 0.58
C PHE A 128 7.31 3.68 -0.86
N GLN A 129 8.08 4.39 -1.68
CA GLN A 129 7.76 4.57 -3.10
C GLN A 129 7.68 3.21 -3.81
N ASP A 130 8.69 2.35 -3.62
CA ASP A 130 8.74 1.02 -4.22
C ASP A 130 7.59 0.12 -3.69
N ALA A 131 7.28 0.21 -2.39
CA ALA A 131 6.15 -0.51 -1.79
C ALA A 131 4.80 -0.10 -2.40
N ILE A 132 4.58 1.20 -2.58
CA ILE A 132 3.37 1.76 -3.21
C ILE A 132 3.28 1.29 -4.66
N HIS A 133 4.37 1.41 -5.43
CA HIS A 133 4.42 0.93 -6.81
C HIS A 133 4.12 -0.57 -6.93
N PHE A 134 4.66 -1.37 -6.01
CA PHE A 134 4.37 -2.79 -5.96
C PHE A 134 2.89 -3.05 -5.64
N ALA A 135 2.36 -2.43 -4.58
CA ALA A 135 0.97 -2.59 -4.15
C ALA A 135 -0.04 -2.25 -5.26
N LEU A 136 0.20 -1.17 -6.00
CA LEU A 136 -0.62 -0.77 -7.16
C LEU A 136 -0.66 -1.81 -8.28
N ARG A 137 0.33 -2.71 -8.34
CA ARG A 137 0.43 -3.77 -9.34
C ARG A 137 -0.08 -5.13 -8.84
N VAL A 138 -0.37 -5.25 -7.54
CA VAL A 138 -0.78 -6.51 -6.89
C VAL A 138 -2.25 -6.83 -7.15
N SER A 139 -3.16 -5.85 -7.06
CA SER A 139 -4.60 -6.03 -7.27
C SER A 139 -5.32 -4.69 -7.36
N SER A 140 -6.41 -4.65 -8.13
CA SER A 140 -7.27 -3.47 -8.24
C SER A 140 -8.01 -3.14 -6.96
N LYS A 141 -8.19 -4.13 -6.10
CA LYS A 141 -8.81 -4.00 -4.79
C LYS A 141 -7.87 -3.44 -3.73
N VAL A 142 -6.55 -3.37 -4.00
CA VAL A 142 -5.57 -2.81 -3.04
C VAL A 142 -5.71 -1.30 -2.98
N HIS A 143 -6.32 -0.79 -1.92
CA HIS A 143 -6.54 0.65 -1.71
C HIS A 143 -5.57 1.25 -0.70
N TYR A 144 -4.90 0.39 0.05
CA TYR A 144 -4.13 0.79 1.21
C TYR A 144 -2.82 0.01 1.32
N ILE A 145 -1.82 0.63 1.97
CA ILE A 145 -0.63 -0.04 2.51
C ILE A 145 -0.44 0.29 3.99
#